data_AF-A0A1F0TK78-F1
#
_entry.id   AF-A0A1F0TK78-F1
#
_cell.length_a   1.000
_cell.length_b   1.000
_cell.length_c   1.000
_cell.angle_alpha   90.00
_cell.angle_beta   90.00
_cell.angle_gamma   90.00
#
_symmetry.space_group_name_H-M   'P 1'
#
loop_
_entity.id
_entity.type
_entity.pdbx_description
1 polymer ?
#
loop_
_entity_poly.entity_id
_entity_poly.type
_entity_poly.pdbx_seq_one_letter_code
_entity_poly.pdbx_strand_id
1 'polypeptide(L)'
;MDTRTTLTLNGRSYDVNLFDQCFYRLVGWRGNLLSHYPADGNLYVSMEAPNDYFILELMLKDEDKPRARGCLEIYDGLGDLPVRRIQFNEAYIWRHKLSGDTILC
;
A
#
# COMPACT_ATOMS: atom_id res chain seq x y z
N MET A 1 -2.83 -10.11 21.39
CA MET A 1 -2.55 -8.73 20.97
C MET A 1 -3.38 -8.49 19.74
N ASP A 2 -4.17 -7.42 19.76
CA ASP A 2 -5.06 -7.07 18.66
C ASP A 2 -4.28 -6.12 17.74
N THR A 3 -3.52 -6.71 16.82
CA THR A 3 -2.72 -5.95 15.87
C THR A 3 -3.67 -5.32 14.85
N ARG A 4 -3.71 -4.00 14.77
CA ARG A 4 -4.54 -3.28 13.80
C ARG A 4 -3.65 -2.71 12.70
N THR A 5 -4.08 -2.84 11.45
CA THR A 5 -3.45 -2.16 10.32
C THR A 5 -4.47 -1.28 9.62
N THR A 6 -4.12 -0.02 9.37
CA THR A 6 -5.02 0.94 8.71
C THR A 6 -4.30 1.58 7.52
N LEU A 7 -4.95 1.54 6.37
CA LEU A 7 -4.52 2.26 5.16
C LEU A 7 -5.34 3.53 5.03
N THR A 8 -4.67 4.68 4.95
CA THR A 8 -5.31 5.94 4.58
C THR A 8 -4.91 6.34 3.17
N LEU A 9 -5.87 6.52 2.28
CA LEU A 9 -5.72 6.98 0.89
C LEU A 9 -6.50 8.28 0.68
N ASN A 10 -5.80 9.38 0.39
CA ASN A 10 -6.40 10.68 0.06
C ASN A 10 -7.48 11.13 1.09
N GLY A 11 -7.25 10.83 2.37
CA GLY A 11 -8.16 11.17 3.47
C GLY A 11 -9.24 10.13 3.79
N ARG A 12 -9.32 9.00 3.06
CA ARG A 12 -10.19 7.87 3.40
C ARG A 12 -9.40 6.74 4.04
N SER A 13 -9.92 6.18 5.12
CA SER A 13 -9.25 5.11 5.88
C SER A 13 -9.96 3.78 5.72
N TYR A 14 -9.16 2.71 5.64
CA TYR A 14 -9.59 1.34 5.44
C TYR A 14 -8.84 0.44 6.43
N ASP A 15 -9.55 -0.48 7.07
CA ASP A 15 -8.91 -1.52 7.88
C ASP A 15 -8.33 -2.60 6.95
N VAL A 16 -7.07 -2.98 7.20
CA VAL A 16 -6.29 -3.89 6.36
C VAL A 16 -6.08 -5.21 7.08
N ASN A 17 -6.44 -6.30 6.41
CA ASN A 17 -6.31 -7.67 6.92
C ASN A 17 -4.89 -8.21 6.71
N LEU A 18 -4.34 -7.99 5.50
CA LEU A 18 -2.99 -8.43 5.12
C LEU A 18 -2.32 -7.35 4.28
N PHE A 19 -1.01 -7.25 4.40
CA PHE A 19 -0.22 -6.40 3.51
C PHE A 19 1.15 -7.02 3.25
N ASP A 20 1.75 -6.63 2.14
CA ASP A 20 3.15 -6.87 1.83
C ASP A 20 3.76 -5.61 1.23
N GLN A 21 5.07 -5.42 1.41
CA GLN A 21 5.78 -4.27 0.89
C GLN A 21 7.17 -4.65 0.39
N CYS A 22 7.46 -4.25 -0.85
CA CYS A 22 8.73 -4.48 -1.49
C CYS A 22 9.34 -3.15 -1.93
N PHE A 23 10.56 -2.89 -1.47
CA PHE A 23 11.40 -1.80 -1.98
C PHE A 23 12.59 -2.44 -2.67
N TYR A 24 12.89 -1.99 -3.88
CA TYR A 24 14.01 -2.53 -4.63
C TYR A 24 15.06 -1.46 -4.90
N ARG A 25 16.29 -1.91 -5.15
CA ARG A 25 17.36 -1.08 -5.69
C ARG A 25 17.93 -1.81 -6.89
N LEU A 26 18.20 -1.06 -7.95
CA LEU A 26 18.82 -1.62 -9.14
C LEU A 26 20.27 -1.98 -8.82
N VAL A 27 20.60 -3.26 -8.95
CA VAL A 27 21.95 -3.78 -8.78
C VAL A 27 22.44 -4.40 -10.09
N GLY A 28 23.73 -4.24 -10.36
CA GLY A 28 24.39 -4.86 -11.49
C GLY A 28 24.60 -6.34 -11.27
N TRP A 29 25.05 -7.04 -12.30
CA TRP A 29 25.34 -8.48 -12.26
C TRP A 29 26.34 -8.90 -11.17
N ARG A 30 27.14 -7.96 -10.62
CA ARG A 30 28.07 -8.20 -9.50
C ARG A 30 27.53 -7.76 -8.14
N GLY A 31 26.25 -7.39 -8.05
CA GLY A 31 25.62 -6.92 -6.81
C GLY A 31 25.95 -5.46 -6.43
N ASN A 32 26.73 -4.75 -7.24
CA ASN A 32 26.99 -3.32 -7.05
C ASN A 32 25.73 -2.50 -7.40
N LEU A 33 25.47 -1.44 -6.64
CA LEU A 33 24.37 -0.51 -6.94
C LEU A 33 24.59 0.14 -8.32
N LEU A 34 23.55 0.13 -9.15
CA LEU A 34 23.53 0.84 -10.44
C LEU A 34 23.12 2.30 -10.29
N SER A 35 22.48 2.64 -9.18
CA SER A 35 22.04 4.00 -8.85
C SER A 35 22.21 4.27 -7.36
N HIS A 36 22.61 5.50 -7.04
CA HIS A 36 22.59 5.98 -5.66
C HIS A 36 21.18 6.28 -5.16
N TYR A 37 20.22 6.51 -6.06
CA TYR A 37 18.82 6.72 -5.72
C TYR A 37 18.13 5.38 -5.42
N PRO A 38 17.31 5.28 -4.36
CA PRO A 38 16.41 4.14 -4.20
C PRO A 38 15.50 4.03 -5.42
N ALA A 39 15.19 2.81 -5.86
CA ALA A 39 14.17 2.61 -6.87
C ALA A 39 12.79 2.68 -6.22
N ASP A 40 11.74 2.51 -7.03
CA ASP A 40 10.36 2.53 -6.55
C ASP A 40 10.07 1.38 -5.57
N GLY A 41 8.85 1.40 -5.02
CA GLY A 41 8.35 0.34 -4.16
C GLY A 41 6.94 -0.05 -4.52
N ASN A 42 6.57 -1.27 -4.16
CA ASN A 42 5.22 -1.78 -4.27
C ASN A 42 4.66 -2.02 -2.87
N LEU A 43 3.42 -1.60 -2.67
CA LEU A 43 2.62 -1.92 -1.49
C LEU A 43 1.41 -2.75 -1.96
N TYR A 44 1.26 -3.94 -1.39
CA TYR A 44 0.13 -4.83 -1.62
C TYR A 44 -0.72 -4.84 -0.36
N VAL A 45 -2.04 -4.72 -0.51
CA VAL A 45 -2.98 -4.71 0.60
C VAL A 45 -4.17 -5.61 0.29
N SER A 46 -4.67 -6.29 1.32
CA SER A 46 -5.92 -7.05 1.30
C SER A 46 -6.80 -6.52 2.42
N MET A 47 -8.04 -6.20 2.09
CA MET A 47 -9.03 -5.61 2.98
C MET A 47 -10.43 -6.00 2.51
N GLU A 48 -11.43 -5.77 3.37
CA GLU A 48 -12.82 -5.90 2.95
C GLU A 48 -13.12 -4.91 1.82
N ALA A 49 -13.98 -5.33 0.88
CA ALA A 49 -14.40 -4.48 -0.21
C ALA A 49 -15.13 -3.25 0.36
N PRO A 50 -14.66 -2.02 0.08
CA PRO A 50 -15.37 -0.83 0.53
C PRO A 50 -16.77 -0.77 -0.06
N ASN A 51 -17.72 -0.21 0.69
CA ASN A 51 -19.08 0.06 0.20
C ASN A 51 -19.16 1.27 -0.75
N ASP A 52 -18.02 1.73 -1.28
CA ASP A 52 -17.90 2.87 -2.19
C ASP A 52 -17.01 2.52 -3.40
N TYR A 53 -17.03 3.39 -4.41
CA TYR A 53 -16.24 3.22 -5.64
C TYR A 53 -14.92 3.99 -5.62
N PHE A 54 -14.47 4.52 -4.48
CA PHE A 54 -13.37 5.49 -4.43
C PHE A 54 -12.05 4.93 -4.94
N ILE A 55 -11.72 3.69 -4.57
CA ILE A 55 -10.48 3.02 -5.00
C ILE A 55 -10.50 2.74 -6.49
N LEU A 56 -11.65 2.32 -7.02
CA LEU A 56 -11.85 2.12 -8.45
C LEU A 56 -11.74 3.45 -9.21
N GLU A 57 -12.35 4.53 -8.70
CA GLU A 57 -12.20 5.86 -9.28
C GLU A 57 -10.74 6.35 -9.28
N LEU A 58 -9.99 6.08 -8.20
CA LEU A 58 -8.56 6.41 -8.12
C LEU A 58 -7.73 5.63 -9.14
N MET A 59 -8.11 4.39 -9.43
CA MET A 59 -7.46 3.55 -10.45
C MET A 59 -7.79 4.02 -11.87
N LEU A 60 -9.02 4.49 -12.13
CA LEU A 60 -9.51 4.80 -13.48
C LEU A 60 -9.28 6.26 -13.93
N LYS A 61 -8.94 7.18 -13.02
CA LYS A 61 -8.71 8.60 -13.35
C LYS A 61 -7.31 8.82 -13.94
N ASP A 62 -7.25 9.21 -15.21
CA ASP A 62 -6.10 9.70 -16.00
C ASP A 62 -4.71 9.16 -15.60
N GLU A 63 -4.16 8.28 -16.44
CA GLU A 63 -2.89 7.56 -16.26
C GLU A 63 -1.65 8.47 -16.14
N ASP A 64 -1.75 9.77 -16.43
CA ASP A 64 -0.60 10.66 -16.59
C ASP A 64 0.06 11.11 -15.27
N LYS A 65 -0.60 10.97 -14.10
CA LYS A 65 -0.05 11.45 -12.81
C LYS A 65 -0.41 10.56 -11.62
N PRO A 66 0.53 10.33 -10.67
CA PRO A 66 0.23 9.59 -9.46
C PRO A 66 -0.64 10.45 -8.55
N ARG A 67 -1.79 9.92 -8.15
CA ARG A 67 -2.78 10.69 -7.35
C ARG A 67 -3.06 10.09 -5.99
N ALA A 68 -2.61 8.88 -5.71
CA ALA A 68 -2.76 8.31 -4.38
C ALA A 68 -1.65 8.85 -3.46
N ARG A 69 -2.06 9.56 -2.42
CA ARG A 69 -1.24 9.93 -1.28
C ARG A 69 -1.78 9.23 -0.06
N GLY A 70 -0.90 8.78 0.82
CA GLY A 70 -1.38 7.99 1.93
C GLY A 70 -0.31 7.44 2.84
N CYS A 71 -0.80 6.64 3.78
CA CYS A 71 0.07 5.86 4.63
C CYS A 71 -0.62 4.57 5.08
N LEU A 72 0.20 3.54 5.29
CA LEU A 72 -0.15 2.35 6.05
C LEU A 72 0.39 2.51 7.47
N GLU A 73 -0.47 2.38 8.46
CA GLU A 73 -0.13 2.46 9.88
C GLU A 73 -0.43 1.12 10.56
N ILE A 74 0.53 0.62 11.33
CA ILE A 74 0.47 -0.67 12.01
C ILE A 74 0.56 -0.40 13.51
N TYR A 75 -0.39 -0.94 14.26
CA TYR A 75 -0.52 -0.78 15.71
C TYR A 75 -0.39 -2.15 16.38
N ASP A 76 0.29 -2.21 17.52
CA ASP A 76 0.45 -3.43 18.33
C ASP A 76 -0.66 -3.63 19.36
N GLY A 77 -1.62 -2.69 19.41
CA GLY A 77 -2.75 -2.68 20.34
C GLY A 77 -2.41 -2.22 21.76
N LEU A 78 -1.19 -1.74 22.01
CA LEU A 78 -0.75 -1.26 23.34
C LEU A 78 -0.93 0.25 23.54
N GLY A 79 -1.23 1.00 22.49
CA GLY A 79 -1.49 2.44 22.56
C GLY A 79 -1.94 3.03 21.22
N ASP A 80 -2.12 4.35 21.20
CA ASP A 80 -2.67 5.10 20.06
C ASP A 80 -1.63 5.48 19.00
N LEU A 81 -0.36 5.13 19.21
CA LEU A 81 0.72 5.44 18.28
C LEU A 81 1.05 4.21 17.42
N PRO A 82 1.23 4.37 16.10
CA PRO A 82 1.61 3.25 15.25
C PRO A 82 3.05 2.83 15.56
N VAL A 83 3.26 1.53 15.72
CA VAL A 83 4.60 0.93 15.88
C VAL A 83 5.38 0.95 14.56
N ARG A 84 4.68 1.08 13.42
CA ARG A 84 5.28 1.26 12.11
C ARG A 84 4.36 2.07 11.20
N ARG A 85 4.96 2.94 10.40
CA ARG A 85 4.28 3.74 9.37
C ARG A 85 5.03 3.64 8.04
N ILE A 86 4.29 3.36 6.97
CA ILE A 86 4.77 3.42 5.58
C ILE A 86 4.03 4.57 4.90
N GLN A 87 4.73 5.64 4.56
CA GLN A 87 4.13 6.82 3.92
C GLN A 87 4.53 6.90 2.45
N PHE A 88 3.57 7.27 1.60
CA PHE A 88 3.78 7.53 0.18
C PHE A 88 3.08 8.82 -0.21
N ASN A 89 3.81 9.67 -0.93
CA ASN A 89 3.30 10.98 -1.38
C ASN A 89 2.75 10.94 -2.79
N GLU A 90 3.14 9.94 -3.57
CA GLU A 90 2.76 9.72 -4.96
C GLU A 90 2.74 8.21 -5.23
N ALA A 91 1.58 7.67 -5.60
CA ALA A 91 1.40 6.28 -5.98
C ALA A 91 0.30 6.11 -7.05
N TYR A 92 0.40 5.02 -7.81
CA TYR A 92 -0.61 4.54 -8.74
C TYR A 92 -1.20 3.21 -8.25
N ILE A 93 -2.50 3.04 -8.43
CA ILE A 93 -3.16 1.75 -8.23
C ILE A 93 -3.09 0.99 -9.55
N TRP A 94 -2.11 0.11 -9.70
CA TRP A 94 -1.87 -0.59 -10.97
C TRP A 94 -2.57 -1.95 -11.07
N ARG A 95 -3.02 -2.50 -9.94
CA ARG A 95 -3.74 -3.78 -9.89
C ARG A 95 -4.80 -3.77 -8.79
N HIS A 96 -5.98 -4.28 -9.13
CA HIS A 96 -7.09 -4.49 -8.22
C HIS A 96 -7.75 -5.83 -8.52
N LYS A 97 -8.10 -6.60 -7.48
CA LYS A 97 -8.81 -7.88 -7.58
C LYS A 97 -9.87 -7.96 -6.49
N LEU A 98 -11.13 -8.07 -6.87
CA LEU A 98 -12.22 -8.46 -5.96
C LEU A 98 -12.29 -9.99 -5.93
N SER A 99 -12.31 -10.56 -4.73
CA SER A 99 -12.58 -11.98 -4.54
C SER A 99 -13.85 -12.10 -3.70
N GLY A 100 -14.88 -12.74 -4.25
CA GLY A 100 -16.12 -13.04 -3.51
C GLY A 100 -15.93 -14.11 -2.44
N ASP A 101 -14.87 -14.90 -2.58
CA ASP A 101 -14.46 -15.92 -1.62
C ASP A 101 -13.04 -15.63 -1.14
N THR A 102 -12.90 -15.50 0.17
CA THR A 102 -11.60 -15.57 0.84
C THR A 102 -11.00 -16.95 0.60
N ILE A 103 -10.06 -17.08 -0.36
CA ILE A 103 -8.99 -18.10 -0.31
C ILE A 103 -7.68 -17.51 -0.83
N LEU A 104 -6.66 -17.64 0.01
CA LEU A 104 -5.24 -17.39 -0.16
C LEU A 104 -4.57 -18.28 -1.22
N CYS A 105 -3.61 -17.69 -1.95
CA CYS A 105 -2.25 -18.23 -2.14
C CYS A 105 -1.28 -17.04 -2.11
#